data_AF-A0A357F1Z6-F1
#
_entry.id   AF-A0A357F1Z6-F1
#
_cell.length_a   1.000
_cell.length_b   1.000
_cell.length_c   1.000
_cell.angle_alpha   90.00
_cell.angle_beta   90.00
_cell.angle_gamma   90.00
#
_symmetry.space_group_name_H-M   'P 1'
#
loop_
_entity.id
_entity.type
_entity.pdbx_description
1 polymer ?
#
loop_
_entity_poly.entity_id
_entity_poly.type
_entity_poly.pdbx_seq_one_letter_code
_entity_poly.pdbx_strand_id
1 'polypeptide(L)'
;MNTQETQIQKLLHGFLRSGGGDNTFTSDFGHLDEEMLAAFIEGALTEREAGPVVKHLVDCSFCRHVSAKLIRLDLALSDGRVFVPEPANHEPARVSEVLSGIFSRIFGSSEGAVFAHGEKNRDEETPEKPNDQDENQV
;
A
#
# COMPACT_ATOMS: atom_id res chain seq x y z
N MET A 1 18.47 -35.81 -10.73
CA MET A 1 18.23 -34.35 -10.76
C MET A 1 16.73 -34.14 -10.82
N ASN A 2 16.19 -33.29 -9.94
CA ASN A 2 14.75 -33.10 -9.81
C ASN A 2 14.24 -32.24 -10.97
N THR A 3 13.26 -32.74 -11.73
CA THR A 3 12.73 -32.06 -12.92
C THR A 3 12.10 -30.71 -12.58
N GLN A 4 11.54 -30.56 -11.38
CA GLN A 4 10.99 -29.29 -10.90
C GLN A 4 12.06 -28.23 -10.68
N GLU A 5 13.23 -28.61 -10.12
CA GLU A 5 14.35 -27.69 -9.91
C GLU A 5 14.85 -27.11 -11.24
N THR A 6 14.92 -27.94 -12.29
CA THR A 6 15.35 -27.48 -13.62
C THR A 6 14.34 -26.53 -14.27
N GLN A 7 13.06 -26.64 -13.92
CA GLN A 7 12.00 -25.78 -14.44
C GLN A 7 12.00 -24.42 -13.73
N ILE A 8 12.15 -24.43 -12.41
CA ILE A 8 12.32 -23.22 -11.60
C ILE A 8 13.59 -22.47 -12.02
N GLN A 9 14.71 -23.17 -12.23
CA GLN A 9 15.95 -22.55 -12.73
C GLN A 9 15.76 -21.89 -14.10
N LYS A 10 15.01 -22.50 -15.01
CA LYS A 10 14.72 -21.91 -16.33
C LYS A 10 13.82 -20.67 -16.23
N LEU A 11 12.80 -20.72 -15.37
CA LEU A 11 11.92 -19.57 -15.14
C LEU A 11 12.66 -18.43 -14.46
N LEU A 12 13.45 -18.73 -13.44
CA LEU A 12 14.28 -17.76 -12.74
C LEU A 12 15.33 -17.16 -13.68
N HIS A 13 15.99 -17.98 -14.50
CA HIS A 13 16.95 -17.49 -15.50
C HIS A 13 16.28 -16.65 -16.59
N GLY A 14 15.05 -16.98 -16.99
CA GLY A 14 14.25 -16.15 -17.89
C GLY A 14 13.92 -14.79 -17.26
N PHE A 15 13.45 -14.80 -16.03
CA PHE A 15 13.07 -13.61 -15.26
C PHE A 15 14.27 -12.70 -14.94
N LEU A 16 15.39 -13.27 -14.53
CA LEU A 16 16.62 -12.52 -14.30
C LEU A 16 17.21 -11.96 -15.60
N ARG A 17 17.04 -12.66 -16.73
CA ARG A 17 17.47 -12.15 -18.04
C ARG A 17 16.56 -11.04 -18.57
N SER A 18 15.27 -11.08 -18.26
CA SER A 18 14.35 -9.98 -18.57
C SER A 18 14.52 -8.79 -17.62
N GLY A 19 14.90 -9.03 -16.36
CA GLY A 19 15.13 -7.96 -15.38
C GLY A 19 16.52 -7.33 -15.42
N GLY A 20 17.52 -8.02 -15.98
CA GLY A 20 18.92 -7.56 -16.00
C GLY A 20 19.45 -7.16 -17.38
N GLY A 21 18.59 -7.14 -18.40
CA GLY A 21 19.01 -7.04 -19.81
C GLY A 21 18.68 -5.73 -20.52
N ASP A 22 17.75 -4.94 -20.00
CA ASP A 22 17.36 -3.67 -20.59
C ASP A 22 17.64 -2.57 -19.55
N ASN A 23 18.81 -1.95 -19.69
CA ASN A 23 19.16 -0.65 -19.09
C ASN A 23 18.26 0.45 -19.67
N THR A 24 16.96 0.22 -19.71
CA THR A 24 15.99 1.21 -20.15
C THR A 24 15.70 2.05 -18.93
N PHE A 25 16.63 2.99 -18.66
CA PHE A 25 16.50 4.07 -17.68
C PHE A 25 15.21 4.90 -17.85
N THR A 26 14.50 4.67 -18.96
CA THR A 26 13.28 5.35 -19.33
C THR A 26 12.15 4.34 -19.40
N SER A 27 11.06 4.63 -18.70
CA SER A 27 9.74 4.06 -18.98
C SER A 27 9.38 4.16 -20.47
N ASP A 28 8.40 3.36 -20.90
CA ASP A 28 7.87 3.34 -22.28
C ASP A 28 7.50 4.72 -22.84
N PHE A 29 7.33 5.72 -21.97
CA PHE A 29 6.98 7.11 -22.30
C PHE A 29 8.18 8.06 -22.43
N GLY A 30 9.42 7.55 -22.37
CA GLY A 30 10.64 8.37 -22.47
C GLY A 30 10.92 9.23 -21.23
N HIS A 31 10.33 8.89 -20.09
CA HIS A 31 10.60 9.48 -18.78
C HIS A 31 11.30 8.47 -17.89
N LEU A 32 12.03 8.93 -16.86
CA LEU A 32 12.62 8.01 -15.88
C LEU A 32 11.53 7.13 -15.26
N ASP A 33 11.85 5.85 -15.07
CA ASP A 33 11.00 4.98 -14.29
C ASP A 33 10.95 5.45 -12.81
N GLU A 34 9.92 5.01 -12.09
CA GLU A 34 9.67 5.45 -10.73
C GLU A 34 10.73 4.96 -9.74
N GLU A 35 11.26 3.75 -9.95
CA GLU A 35 12.27 3.13 -9.09
C GLU A 35 13.62 3.87 -9.19
N MET A 36 14.05 4.22 -10.40
CA MET A 36 15.24 5.01 -10.68
C MET A 36 15.11 6.43 -10.18
N LEU A 37 13.91 7.02 -10.28
CA LEU A 37 13.66 8.34 -9.73
C LEU A 37 13.75 8.34 -8.20
N ALA A 38 13.18 7.34 -7.53
CA ALA A 38 13.27 7.17 -6.09
C ALA A 38 14.72 6.91 -5.65
N ALA A 39 15.41 5.95 -6.28
CA ALA A 39 16.80 5.63 -5.98
C ALA A 39 17.74 6.82 -6.19
N PHE A 40 17.47 7.67 -7.19
CA PHE A 40 18.22 8.92 -7.40
C PHE A 40 18.02 9.92 -6.26
N ILE A 41 16.78 10.10 -5.80
CA ILE A 41 16.44 11.07 -4.74
C ILE A 41 16.99 10.62 -3.38
N GLU A 42 16.91 9.32 -3.11
CA GLU A 42 17.45 8.70 -1.90
C GLU A 42 18.99 8.61 -1.91
N GLY A 43 19.64 8.92 -3.04
CA GLY A 43 21.09 8.83 -3.19
C GLY A 43 21.61 7.38 -3.22
N ALA A 44 20.76 6.42 -3.56
CA ALA A 44 21.09 5.00 -3.63
C ALA A 44 21.76 4.60 -4.96
N LEU A 45 21.83 5.50 -5.94
CA LEU A 45 22.49 5.25 -7.22
C LEU A 45 24.01 5.39 -7.12
N THR A 46 24.72 4.53 -7.84
CA THR A 46 26.16 4.68 -8.05
C THR A 46 26.46 5.87 -8.98
N GLU A 47 27.70 6.37 -8.97
CA GLU A 47 28.11 7.48 -9.85
C GLU A 47 27.87 7.18 -11.34
N ARG A 48 28.03 5.91 -11.74
CA ARG A 48 27.79 5.46 -13.13
C ARG A 48 26.31 5.51 -13.51
N GLU A 49 25.42 5.24 -12.58
CA GLU A 49 23.96 5.26 -12.79
C GLU A 49 23.39 6.67 -12.67
N ALA A 50 23.95 7.49 -11.79
CA ALA A 50 23.52 8.87 -11.58
C ALA A 50 23.80 9.77 -12.81
N GLY A 51 24.91 9.56 -13.52
CA GLY A 51 25.29 10.39 -14.68
C GLY A 51 24.19 10.49 -15.76
N PRO A 52 23.71 9.35 -16.30
CA PRO A 52 22.59 9.33 -17.25
C PRO A 52 21.30 9.96 -16.70
N VAL A 53 20.98 9.73 -15.43
CA VAL A 53 19.78 10.30 -14.77
C VAL A 53 19.87 11.82 -14.68
N VAL A 54 21.02 12.36 -14.25
CA VAL A 54 21.27 13.80 -14.20
C VAL A 54 21.14 14.41 -15.60
N LYS A 55 21.72 13.79 -16.62
CA LYS A 55 21.61 14.24 -18.01
C LYS A 55 20.13 14.32 -18.44
N HIS A 56 19.34 13.29 -18.14
CA HIS A 56 17.92 13.29 -18.44
C HIS A 56 17.16 14.41 -17.70
N LEU A 57 17.44 14.65 -16.42
CA LEU A 57 16.78 15.70 -15.62
C LEU A 57 17.08 17.12 -16.09
N VAL A 58 18.24 17.34 -16.71
CA VAL A 58 18.57 18.62 -17.37
C VAL A 58 17.62 18.87 -18.53
N ASP A 59 17.42 17.86 -19.37
CA ASP A 59 16.65 17.97 -20.61
C ASP A 59 15.13 17.74 -20.43
N CYS A 60 14.70 17.08 -19.34
CA CYS A 60 13.30 16.73 -19.09
C CYS A 60 12.70 17.52 -17.92
N SER A 61 11.87 18.52 -18.23
CA SER A 61 11.17 19.33 -17.22
C SER A 61 10.17 18.54 -16.38
N PHE A 62 9.57 17.49 -16.94
CA PHE A 62 8.61 16.63 -16.24
C PHE A 62 9.30 15.89 -15.09
N CYS A 63 10.34 15.11 -15.39
CA CYS A 63 11.08 14.33 -14.39
C CYS A 63 11.67 15.26 -13.31
N ARG A 64 12.20 16.43 -13.71
CA ARG A 64 12.68 17.44 -12.76
C ARG A 64 11.58 17.95 -11.82
N HIS A 65 10.37 18.16 -12.32
CA HIS A 65 9.24 18.59 -11.49
C HIS A 65 8.79 17.50 -10.51
N VAL A 66 8.78 16.24 -10.95
CA VAL A 66 8.45 15.10 -10.09
C VAL A 66 9.52 14.94 -9.00
N SER A 67 10.81 15.00 -9.33
CA SER A 67 11.88 14.96 -8.33
C SER A 67 11.74 16.06 -7.27
N ALA A 68 11.42 17.29 -7.69
CA ALA A 68 11.21 18.39 -6.77
C ALA A 68 10.01 18.18 -5.82
N LYS A 69 8.95 17.51 -6.29
CA LYS A 69 7.80 17.15 -5.44
C LYS A 69 8.16 16.09 -4.40
N LEU A 70 8.89 15.07 -4.82
CA LEU A 70 9.33 13.98 -3.95
C LEU A 70 10.30 14.49 -2.87
N ILE A 71 11.26 15.36 -3.22
CA ILE A 71 12.16 16.00 -2.25
C ILE A 71 11.38 16.85 -1.22
N ARG A 72 10.34 17.56 -1.64
CA ARG A 72 9.49 18.33 -0.71
C ARG A 72 8.70 17.44 0.23
N LEU A 73 8.22 16.29 -0.27
CA LEU A 73 7.54 15.29 0.55
C LEU A 73 8.52 14.72 1.58
N ASP A 74 9.72 14.34 1.16
CA ASP A 74 10.78 13.82 2.04
C ASP A 74 11.13 14.82 3.15
N LEU A 75 11.26 16.10 2.81
CA LEU A 75 11.47 17.16 3.79
C LEU A 75 10.29 17.28 4.77
N ALA A 76 9.05 17.25 4.28
CA ALA A 76 7.87 17.32 5.13
C ALA A 76 7.73 16.12 6.08
N LEU A 77 8.15 14.93 5.63
CA LEU A 77 8.19 13.71 6.46
C LEU A 77 9.32 13.81 7.51
N SER A 78 10.46 14.39 7.14
CA SER A 78 11.62 14.57 8.03
C SER A 78 11.39 15.66 9.09
N ASP A 79 10.71 16.75 8.74
CA ASP A 79 10.31 17.83 9.66
C ASP A 79 9.20 17.38 10.62
N GLY A 80 8.48 16.32 10.25
CA GLY A 80 7.59 15.57 11.11
C GLY A 80 8.38 14.84 12.19
N ARG A 81 8.80 15.57 13.24
CA ARG A 81 9.10 14.95 14.53
C ARG A 81 7.95 14.02 14.84
N VAL A 82 8.21 12.73 14.76
CA VAL A 82 7.31 11.67 15.19
C VAL A 82 6.85 12.12 16.56
N PHE A 83 5.57 12.52 16.66
CA PHE A 83 4.91 12.63 17.95
C PHE A 83 4.83 11.17 18.39
N VAL A 84 5.92 10.66 18.96
CA VAL A 84 5.92 9.41 19.69
C VAL A 84 4.94 9.72 20.80
N PRO A 85 3.70 9.18 20.76
CA PRO A 85 2.89 9.24 21.95
C PRO A 85 3.77 8.53 22.98
N GLU A 86 4.11 9.25 24.04
CA GLU A 86 4.75 8.68 25.22
C GLU A 86 4.11 7.30 25.44
N PRO A 87 4.89 6.20 25.55
CA PRO A 87 4.31 4.88 25.66
C PRO A 87 3.50 4.87 26.96
N ALA A 88 2.19 5.10 26.83
CA ALA A 88 1.25 4.81 27.88
C ALA A 88 1.46 3.32 28.14
N ASN A 89 2.02 3.02 29.31
CA ASN A 89 2.26 1.68 29.84
C ASN A 89 0.94 0.91 29.95
N HIS A 90 0.41 0.48 28.82
CA HIS A 90 -0.70 -0.44 28.72
C HIS A 90 -0.34 -1.44 27.64
N GLU A 91 0.12 -2.62 28.07
CA GLU A 91 0.16 -3.79 27.20
C GLU A 91 -1.21 -3.93 26.53
N PRO A 92 -1.29 -4.04 25.19
CA PRO A 92 -2.56 -4.31 24.54
C PRO A 92 -2.96 -5.73 24.91
N ALA A 93 -3.94 -5.87 25.80
CA ALA A 93 -4.37 -7.17 26.29
C ALA A 93 -5.01 -8.00 25.15
N ARG A 94 -5.45 -7.35 24.06
CA ARG A 94 -6.16 -7.98 22.95
C ARG A 94 -5.82 -7.34 21.60
N VAL A 95 -5.67 -8.19 20.58
CA VAL A 95 -5.49 -7.80 19.16
C VAL A 95 -6.59 -6.84 18.66
N SER A 96 -7.80 -6.94 19.23
CA SER A 96 -8.93 -6.06 18.92
C SER A 96 -8.66 -4.59 19.25
N GLU A 97 -7.91 -4.29 20.31
CA GLU A 97 -7.61 -2.91 20.73
C GLU A 97 -6.56 -2.27 19.82
N VAL A 98 -5.57 -3.05 19.38
CA VAL A 98 -4.56 -2.61 18.41
C VAL A 98 -5.22 -2.28 17.08
N LEU A 99 -6.07 -3.19 16.58
CA LEU A 99 -6.79 -2.98 15.32
C LEU A 99 -7.75 -1.79 15.42
N SER A 100 -8.48 -1.67 16.54
CA SER A 100 -9.36 -0.51 16.77
C SER A 100 -8.58 0.81 16.78
N GLY A 101 -7.41 0.84 17.42
CA GLY A 101 -6.54 2.03 17.43
C GLY A 101 -6.01 2.40 16.03
N ILE A 102 -5.67 1.39 15.21
CA ILE A 102 -5.27 1.61 13.81
C ILE A 102 -6.45 2.15 12.99
N PHE A 103 -7.63 1.53 13.11
CA PHE A 103 -8.83 1.97 12.40
C PHE A 103 -9.26 3.38 12.81
N SER A 104 -9.22 3.72 14.10
CA SER A 104 -9.49 5.07 14.58
C SER A 104 -8.48 6.11 14.10
N ARG A 105 -7.23 5.73 13.85
CA ARG A 105 -6.21 6.65 13.26
C ARG A 105 -6.40 6.84 11.76
N ILE A 106 -6.76 5.79 11.04
CA ILE A 106 -6.93 5.84 9.58
C ILE A 106 -8.24 6.52 9.18
N PHE A 107 -9.34 6.19 9.87
CA PHE A 107 -10.67 6.69 9.54
C PHE A 107 -11.08 7.91 10.39
N GLY A 108 -10.23 8.31 11.34
CA GLY A 108 -10.61 9.27 12.38
C GLY A 108 -11.65 8.67 13.32
N SER A 109 -11.82 9.25 14.51
CA SER A 109 -12.98 8.97 15.36
C SER A 109 -14.22 9.65 14.77
N SER A 110 -14.61 9.27 13.55
CA SER A 110 -15.88 9.69 12.98
C SER A 110 -16.98 8.82 13.57
N GLU A 111 -17.79 9.44 14.41
CA GLU A 111 -19.12 8.97 14.85
C GLU A 111 -20.10 8.98 13.64
N GLY A 112 -19.69 8.34 12.55
CA GLY A 112 -20.36 8.34 11.26
C GLY A 112 -20.30 6.93 10.71
N ALA A 113 -21.28 6.13 11.12
CA ALA A 113 -21.51 4.80 10.58
C ALA A 113 -21.48 4.86 9.04
N VAL A 114 -20.48 4.21 8.44
CA VAL A 114 -20.49 3.85 7.03
C VAL A 114 -21.53 2.75 6.88
N PHE A 115 -22.78 3.15 6.68
CA PHE A 115 -23.85 2.26 6.26
C PHE A 115 -23.48 1.72 4.88
N ALA A 116 -22.83 0.57 4.85
CA ALA A 116 -22.81 -0.26 3.66
C ALA A 116 -24.26 -0.61 3.34
N HIS A 117 -24.82 0.03 2.32
CA HIS A 117 -26.08 -0.40 1.70
C HIS A 117 -25.82 -1.78 1.08
N GLY A 118 -25.97 -2.82 1.89
CA GLY A 118 -26.19 -4.17 1.40
C GLY A 118 -27.57 -4.18 0.77
N GLU A 119 -27.63 -4.24 -0.55
CA GLU A 119 -28.87 -4.57 -1.25
C GLU A 119 -29.41 -5.87 -0.65
N LYS A 120 -30.60 -5.73 -0.06
CA LYS A 120 -31.31 -6.80 0.62
C LYS A 120 -31.85 -7.74 -0.45
N ASN A 121 -31.07 -8.75 -0.84
CA ASN A 121 -31.66 -10.00 -1.32
C ASN A 121 -32.41 -10.59 -0.12
N ARG A 122 -33.68 -10.22 -0.02
CA ARG A 122 -34.67 -11.02 0.68
C ARG A 122 -34.67 -12.35 -0.04
N ASP A 123 -34.29 -13.41 0.65
CA ASP A 123 -35.07 -14.63 0.71
C ASP A 123 -34.54 -15.49 1.88
N GLU A 124 -35.50 -16.16 2.51
CA GLU A 124 -35.35 -17.35 3.36
C GLU A 124 -35.20 -17.20 4.89
N GLU A 125 -36.33 -17.58 5.52
CA GLU A 125 -36.48 -18.51 6.65
C GLU A 125 -36.35 -17.97 8.09
N THR A 126 -37.51 -17.60 8.65
CA THR A 126 -37.79 -17.57 10.08
C THR A 126 -38.04 -18.97 10.64
N PRO A 127 -37.32 -19.41 11.69
CA PRO A 127 -37.76 -20.50 12.55
C PRO A 127 -38.55 -19.97 13.77
N GLU A 128 -39.57 -20.75 14.12
CA GLU A 128 -40.55 -20.59 15.19
C GLU A 128 -39.95 -20.53 16.61
N LYS A 129 -40.68 -19.91 17.57
CA LYS A 129 -41.19 -20.58 18.80
C LYS A 129 -42.02 -19.66 19.73
N PRO A 130 -42.79 -20.20 20.71
CA PRO A 130 -44.24 -20.05 20.80
C PRO A 130 -44.70 -19.23 22.01
N ASN A 131 -45.99 -18.89 22.08
CA ASN A 131 -46.68 -18.88 23.37
C ASN A 131 -48.20 -19.04 23.21
N ASP A 132 -48.73 -20.01 23.93
CA ASP A 132 -50.15 -20.24 24.15
C ASP A 132 -50.76 -19.04 24.90
N GLN A 133 -51.92 -18.58 24.40
CA GLN A 133 -52.97 -18.03 25.26
C GLN A 133 -54.32 -18.20 24.57
N ASP A 134 -54.96 -19.29 24.98
CA ASP A 134 -56.39 -19.55 25.01
C ASP A 134 -57.14 -18.35 25.59
N GLU A 135 -58.12 -17.80 24.89
CA GLU A 135 -59.46 -17.58 25.45
C GLU A 135 -60.48 -17.16 24.39
N ASN A 136 -61.58 -17.90 24.43
CA ASN A 136 -62.71 -17.94 23.53
C ASN A 136 -63.73 -16.83 23.86
N GLN A 137 -64.25 -16.13 22.85
CA GLN A 137 -65.50 -15.36 22.93
C GLN A 137 -65.98 -14.99 21.52
N VAL A 138 -66.91 -15.78 20.97
CA VAL A 138 -68.29 -15.41 20.54
C VAL A 138 -69.06 -16.70 20.23
#